data_AF-A0A932X287-F1
#
_entry.id   AF-A0A932X287-F1
#
_cell.length_a   1.000
_cell.length_b   1.000
_cell.length_c   1.000
_cell.angle_alpha   90.00
_cell.angle_beta   90.00
_cell.angle_gamma   90.00
#
_symmetry.space_group_name_H-M   'P 1'
#
loop_
_entity.id
_entity.type
_entity.pdbx_description
1 polymer ?
#
loop_
_entity_poly.entity_id
_entity_poly.type
_entity_poly.pdbx_seq_one_letter_code
_entity_poly.pdbx_strand_id
1 'polypeptide(L)' 'MPRYRALIEYTDGRGREQTRTVEIRSRSDSADDLARAAQEAWAKIREHGDHLPHNIHWERLDEEEE' A
#
# COMPACT_ATOMS: atom_id res chain seq x y z
N MET A 1 1.42 8.09 -15.65
CA MET A 1 2.23 7.83 -14.43
C MET A 1 1.74 6.52 -13.89
N PRO A 2 2.61 5.52 -13.69
CA PRO A 2 2.18 4.20 -13.26
C PRO A 2 1.44 4.28 -11.92
N ARG A 3 0.28 3.63 -11.89
CA ARG A 3 -0.56 3.54 -10.70
C ARG A 3 -0.32 2.17 -10.08
N TYR A 4 -0.15 2.16 -8.78
CA TYR A 4 -0.03 0.94 -8.01
C TYR A 4 -1.10 0.92 -6.96
N ARG A 5 -1.69 -0.25 -6.76
CA ARG A 5 -2.60 -0.54 -5.69
C ARG A 5 -1.87 -1.44 -4.70
N ALA A 6 -1.71 -0.97 -3.48
CA ALA A 6 -1.26 -1.81 -2.38
C ALA A 6 -2.47 -2.31 -1.59
N LEU A 7 -2.55 -3.63 -1.42
CA LEU A 7 -3.44 -4.29 -0.49
C LEU A 7 -2.64 -4.61 0.77
N ILE A 8 -3.03 -4.00 1.89
CA ILE A 8 -2.30 -4.09 3.14
C ILE A 8 -3.17 -4.83 4.15
N GLU A 9 -2.68 -5.97 4.61
CA GLU A 9 -3.33 -6.81 5.60
C GLU A 9 -2.64 -6.60 6.96
N TYR A 10 -3.40 -6.18 7.97
CA TYR A 10 -2.90 -5.91 9.31
C TYR A 10 -3.92 -6.35 10.35
N THR A 11 -3.44 -6.69 11.55
CA THR A 11 -4.32 -6.99 12.69
C THR A 11 -4.46 -5.74 13.56
N ASP A 12 -5.69 -5.31 13.83
CA ASP A 12 -5.98 -4.17 14.69
C ASP A 12 -5.69 -4.49 16.18
N GLY A 13 -5.74 -3.47 17.04
CA GLY A 13 -5.46 -3.61 18.48
C GLY A 13 -6.43 -4.50 19.24
N ARG A 14 -7.55 -4.86 18.61
CA ARG A 14 -8.55 -5.83 19.11
C ARG A 14 -8.34 -7.24 18.57
N GLY A 15 -7.27 -7.48 17.80
CA GLY A 15 -6.96 -8.79 17.23
C GLY A 15 -7.78 -9.15 15.99
N ARG A 16 -8.40 -8.17 15.30
CA ARG A 16 -9.16 -8.44 14.07
C ARG A 16 -8.30 -8.18 12.84
N GLU A 17 -8.32 -9.12 11.91
CA GLU A 17 -7.70 -8.94 10.60
C GLU A 17 -8.47 -7.88 9.81
N GLN A 18 -7.73 -6.90 9.32
CA GLN A 18 -8.23 -5.79 8.54
C GLN A 18 -7.43 -5.69 7.25
N THR A 19 -8.16 -5.47 6.15
CA THR A 19 -7.56 -5.24 4.85
C THR A 19 -7.81 -3.81 4.43
N ARG A 20 -6.75 -3.08 4.08
CA ARG A 20 -6.86 -1.71 3.56
C ARG A 20 -6.19 -1.64 2.21
N THR A 21 -6.93 -1.10 1.25
CA THR A 21 -6.42 -0.81 -0.08
C THR A 21 -5.98 0.64 -0.14
N VAL A 22 -4.78 0.89 -0.67
CA VAL A 22 -4.27 2.23 -0.94
C VAL A 22 -3.78 2.31 -2.38
N GLU A 23 -4.26 3.31 -3.12
CA GLU A 23 -3.75 3.63 -4.44
C GLU A 23 -2.64 4.67 -4.31
N ILE A 24 -1.54 4.42 -5.02
CA ILE A 24 -0.35 5.26 -4.99
C ILE A 24 0.10 5.49 -6.42
N ARG A 25 0.50 6.72 -6.69
CA ARG A 25 0.97 7.14 -8.00
C ARG A 25 2.48 7.33 -7.92
N SER A 26 3.20 6.49 -8.65
CA SER A 26 4.65 6.59 -8.74
C SER A 26 5.00 7.45 -9.95
N ARG A 27 6.04 8.27 -9.84
CA ARG A 27 6.54 9.03 -11.00
C ARG A 27 7.34 8.12 -11.94
N SER A 28 7.85 7.01 -11.44
CA SER A 28 8.57 6.01 -12.23
C SER A 28 8.41 4.59 -11.65
N ASP A 29 8.73 3.59 -12.46
CA ASP A 29 8.75 2.16 -12.09
C ASP A 29 10.00 1.78 -11.28
N SER A 30 10.73 2.76 -10.72
CA SER A 30 11.94 2.51 -9.94
C SER A 30 11.57 1.92 -8.57
N ALA A 31 12.35 0.93 -8.13
CA ALA A 31 12.19 0.29 -6.83
C ALA A 31 12.23 1.28 -5.65
N ASP A 32 12.96 2.38 -5.80
CA ASP A 32 13.04 3.47 -4.80
C ASP A 32 11.73 4.25 -4.67
N ASP A 33 11.09 4.55 -5.82
CA ASP A 33 9.81 5.27 -5.88
C ASP A 33 8.67 4.39 -5.34
N LEU A 34 8.73 3.07 -5.60
CA LEU A 34 7.85 2.07 -5.00
C LEU A 34 8.05 1.93 -3.49
N ALA A 35 9.28 1.88 -3.01
CA ALA A 35 9.59 1.81 -1.58
C ALA A 35 9.09 3.06 -0.84
N ARG A 36 9.25 4.23 -1.45
CA ARG A 36 8.70 5.48 -0.94
C ARG A 36 7.17 5.47 -0.92
N ALA A 37 6.55 5.00 -2.01
CA ALA A 37 5.10 4.85 -2.09
C ALA A 37 4.57 3.92 -0.98
N ALA A 38 5.27 2.81 -0.71
CA ALA A 38 5.01 1.90 0.41
C ALA A 38 5.10 2.59 1.78
N GLN A 39 6.13 3.41 1.99
CA GLN A 39 6.30 4.16 3.22
C GLN A 39 5.19 5.21 3.42
N GLU A 40 4.78 5.91 2.36
CA GLU A 40 3.68 6.89 2.42
C GLU A 40 2.33 6.20 2.69
N ALA A 41 2.08 5.05 2.06
CA ALA A 41 0.94 4.19 2.36
C ALA A 41 0.93 3.74 3.83
N TRP A 42 2.09 3.34 4.34
CA TRP A 42 2.25 2.89 5.71
C TRP A 42 2.03 4.01 6.73
N ALA A 43 2.56 5.20 6.47
CA ALA A 43 2.35 6.37 7.33
C ALA A 43 0.86 6.65 7.54
N LYS A 44 0.05 6.53 6.48
CA LYS A 44 -1.42 6.68 6.54
C LYS A 44 -2.12 5.59 7.36
N ILE A 45 -1.53 4.41 7.49
CA ILE A 45 -2.08 3.32 8.32
C ILE A 45 -1.68 3.51 9.77
N ARG A 46 -0.43 3.89 10.03
CA ARG A 46 0.10 4.09 11.38
C ARG A 46 -0.66 5.17 12.16
N GLU A 47 -1.20 6.19 11.49
CA GLU A 47 -2.09 7.16 12.13
C GLU A 47 -3.35 6.52 12.77
N HIS A 48 -3.71 5.29 12.39
CA HIS A 48 -4.84 4.55 12.95
C HIS A 48 -4.46 3.52 14.03
N GLY A 49 -3.19 3.37 14.38
CA GLY A 49 -2.73 2.47 15.45
C GLY A 49 -1.35 1.86 15.20
N ASP A 50 -0.72 1.38 16.27
CA ASP A 50 0.60 0.73 16.26
C ASP A 50 0.51 -0.74 15.78
N HIS A 51 -0.15 -0.92 14.64
CA HIS A 51 -0.27 -2.23 13.99
C HIS A 51 0.85 -2.34 12.97
N LEU A 52 1.46 -3.52 12.83
CA LEU A 52 2.39 -3.81 11.74
C LEU A 52 1.62 -4.61 10.67
N PRO A 53 1.88 -4.36 9.37
CA PRO A 53 1.23 -5.12 8.34
C PRO A 53 1.85 -6.51 8.34
N HIS A 54 1.02 -7.53 8.30
CA HIS A 54 1.49 -8.91 8.15
C HIS A 54 1.90 -9.16 6.72
N ASN A 55 1.23 -8.51 5.78
CA ASN A 55 1.40 -8.73 4.36
C ASN A 55 1.05 -7.48 3.55
N ILE A 56 1.82 -7.23 2.50
CA ILE A 56 1.59 -6.13 1.57
C ILE A 56 1.68 -6.68 0.15
N HIS A 57 0.54 -6.74 -0.54
CA HIS A 57 0.47 -7.11 -1.95
C HIS A 57 0.44 -5.86 -2.81
N TRP A 58 1.28 -5.84 -3.84
CA TRP A 58 1.37 -4.75 -4.81
C TRP A 58 0.81 -5.23 -6.15
N GLU A 59 -0.20 -4.52 -6.65
CA GLU A 59 -0.78 -4.71 -7.96
C GLU A 59 -0.51 -3.44 -8.78
N ARG A 60 0.16 -3.59 -9.93
CA ARG A 60 0.32 -2.50 -10.89
C ARG A 60 -0.99 -2.37 -11.65
N LEU A 61 -1.63 -1.22 -11.54
CA LEU A 61 -2.76 -0.83 -12.37
C LEU A 61 -2.18 -0.20 -13.63
N ASP A 62 -1.68 -1.03 -14.55
CA ASP A 62 -1.49 -0.55 -15.91
C ASP A 62 -2.87 -0.19 -16.45
N GLU A 63 -2.98 0.99 -17.07
CA GLU A 63 -4.15 1.32 -17.89
C GLU A 63 -4.25 0.20 -18.92
N GLU A 64 -5.26 -0.68 -18.79
CA GLU A 64 -5.63 -1.58 -19.88
C GLU A 64 -5.73 -0.71 -21.14
N GLU A 65 -4.83 -0.94 -22.10
CA GLU A 65 -4.93 -0.38 -23.43
C GLU A 65 -6.31 -0.78 -23.98
N GLU A 66 -7.20 0.21 -24.12
CA GLU A 66 -8.46 0.09 -24.87
C GLU A 66 -8.24 -0.37 -26.31
#